data_AF-A0A961ZEA2-F1
#
_entry.id   AF-A0A961ZEA2-F1
#
_cell.length_a   1.000
_cell.length_b   1.000
_cell.length_c   1.000
_cell.angle_alpha   90.00
_cell.angle_beta   90.00
_cell.angle_gamma   90.00
#
_symmetry.space_group_name_H-M   'P 1'
#
loop_
_entity.id
_entity.type
_entity.pdbx_description
1 polymer ?
#
loop_
_entity_poly.entity_id
_entity_poly.type
_entity_poly.pdbx_seq_one_letter_code
_entity_poly.pdbx_strand_id
1 'polypeptide(L)'
;MSPTRFGREFVGDPQFVFDLREGREPRRDTREKVIAAMAAFVPEAVAKPLRLGIAGLGTVGGALVGMLQTCADDLVRKHGRRIEVVAVAARSRSRQRGFDVSRYEWHDNPVDLAKSRNIDLFVELIGGEDGPAYAAVRAALEAGKPVVTANKALLAKHGVELAALAEQRGAYIGFEAAVAGGIPVIKTLREGLGAAKVTRVYGIMNGTCNY
;
A
#
# COMPACT_ATOMS: atom_id res chain seq x y z
N MET A 1 -24.68 23.95 -18.34
CA MET A 1 -23.35 24.45 -18.77
C MET A 1 -22.28 23.53 -18.21
N SER A 2 -21.27 23.27 -19.03
CA SER A 2 -20.19 22.28 -18.91
C SER A 2 -19.30 22.41 -17.66
N PRO A 3 -18.83 21.28 -17.07
CA PRO A 3 -17.70 21.30 -16.15
C PRO A 3 -16.40 21.55 -16.93
N THR A 4 -15.71 22.64 -16.60
CA THR A 4 -14.37 22.92 -17.13
C THR A 4 -13.33 21.98 -16.52
N ARG A 5 -12.87 21.04 -17.36
CA ARG A 5 -11.52 20.47 -17.56
C ARG A 5 -10.73 19.79 -16.43
N PHE A 6 -11.05 19.95 -15.14
CA PHE A 6 -10.36 19.21 -14.05
C PHE A 6 -11.34 18.57 -13.08
N GLY A 7 -12.25 17.73 -13.58
CA GLY A 7 -13.24 17.04 -12.76
C GLY A 7 -12.65 16.27 -11.56
N ARG A 8 -12.79 16.88 -10.37
CA ARG A 8 -12.60 16.36 -8.97
C ARG A 8 -11.12 16.09 -8.54
N GLU A 9 -10.68 15.95 -7.27
CA GLU A 9 -11.28 15.62 -5.95
C GLU A 9 -10.19 15.72 -4.83
N PHE A 10 -10.40 16.43 -3.70
CA PHE A 10 -10.00 16.00 -2.35
C PHE A 10 -10.72 16.84 -1.29
N VAL A 11 -11.47 16.17 -0.41
CA VAL A 11 -12.15 16.77 0.74
C VAL A 11 -11.17 16.73 1.91
N GLY A 12 -10.69 17.91 2.36
CA GLY A 12 -10.06 18.06 3.68
C GLY A 12 -8.63 18.61 3.75
N ASP A 13 -7.92 18.89 2.64
CA ASP A 13 -6.57 19.47 2.69
C ASP A 13 -6.59 21.01 2.48
N PRO A 14 -6.24 21.83 3.50
CA PRO A 14 -6.12 23.28 3.35
C PRO A 14 -5.04 23.74 2.36
N GLN A 15 -4.10 22.86 1.99
CA GLN A 15 -3.01 23.14 1.04
C GLN A 15 -3.40 22.88 -0.42
N PHE A 16 -4.60 22.35 -0.72
CA PHE A 16 -5.12 22.19 -2.09
C PHE A 16 -5.31 23.52 -2.84
N VAL A 17 -5.26 24.66 -2.14
CA VAL A 17 -5.57 26.00 -2.70
C VAL A 17 -4.39 26.63 -3.45
N PHE A 18 -3.20 26.03 -3.45
CA PHE A 18 -2.03 26.61 -4.12
C PHE A 18 -1.47 25.70 -5.21
N ASP A 19 -2.10 25.73 -6.38
CA ASP A 19 -1.46 25.31 -7.62
C ASP A 19 -1.52 26.40 -8.69
N LEU A 20 -0.34 26.98 -8.93
CA LEU A 20 0.21 27.27 -10.26
C LEU A 20 -0.64 28.10 -11.24
N ARG A 21 -0.81 29.39 -10.93
CA ARG A 21 -0.64 30.44 -11.95
C ARG A 21 0.36 31.46 -11.44
N GLU A 22 1.58 31.36 -11.96
CA GLU A 22 2.65 32.37 -11.89
C GLU A 22 2.84 33.05 -10.52
N GLY A 23 3.60 32.42 -9.60
CA GLY A 23 4.41 33.12 -8.59
C GLY A 23 3.77 34.21 -7.72
N ARG A 24 2.44 34.37 -7.70
CA ARG A 24 1.76 35.39 -6.91
C ARG A 24 1.36 34.79 -5.58
N GLU A 25 1.87 35.37 -4.51
CA GLU A 25 1.39 35.08 -3.16
C GLU A 25 -0.15 35.30 -3.10
N PRO A 26 -0.88 34.44 -2.38
CA PRO A 26 -2.28 34.67 -2.07
C PRO A 26 -2.50 36.06 -1.48
N ARG A 27 -3.66 36.65 -1.81
CA ARG A 27 -4.13 37.85 -1.11
C ARG A 27 -4.15 37.57 0.40
N ARG A 28 -3.75 38.60 1.18
CA ARG A 28 -3.54 38.51 2.63
C ARG A 28 -4.75 37.92 3.37
N ASP A 29 -5.96 38.27 2.96
CA ASP A 29 -7.21 37.77 3.51
C ASP A 29 -7.43 36.28 3.23
N THR A 30 -7.07 35.78 2.04
CA THR A 30 -7.10 34.35 1.70
C THR A 30 -6.09 33.58 2.54
N ARG A 31 -4.88 34.11 2.69
CA ARG A 31 -3.82 33.50 3.51
C ARG A 31 -4.24 33.39 4.97
N GLU A 32 -4.79 34.46 5.54
CA GLU A 32 -5.28 34.49 6.93
C GLU A 32 -6.43 33.50 7.14
N LYS A 33 -7.37 33.38 6.19
CA LYS A 33 -8.46 32.39 6.25
C LYS A 33 -7.96 30.95 6.19
N VAL A 34 -6.96 30.66 5.35
CA VAL A 34 -6.37 29.32 5.26
C VAL A 34 -5.61 28.97 6.54
N ILE A 35 -4.81 29.89 7.07
CA ILE A 35 -4.09 29.67 8.35
C ILE A 35 -5.09 29.46 9.49
N ALA A 36 -6.17 30.23 9.54
CA ALA A 36 -7.23 30.06 10.52
C ALA A 36 -7.96 28.71 10.37
N ALA A 37 -8.25 28.28 9.13
CA ALA A 37 -8.86 26.97 8.86
C ALA A 37 -7.92 25.80 9.24
N MET A 38 -6.61 25.95 9.03
CA MET A 38 -5.60 24.99 9.48
C MET A 38 -5.50 24.92 11.00
N ALA A 39 -5.53 26.07 11.68
CA ALA A 39 -5.48 26.14 13.14
C ALA A 39 -6.77 25.63 13.81
N ALA A 40 -7.91 25.77 13.13
CA ALA A 40 -9.21 25.28 13.57
C ALA A 40 -9.48 23.82 13.17
N PHE A 41 -8.62 23.20 12.35
CA PHE A 41 -8.73 21.78 12.01
C PHE A 41 -8.38 20.94 13.24
N VAL A 42 -9.42 20.53 13.95
CA VAL A 42 -9.32 19.50 14.98
C VAL A 42 -9.32 18.16 14.23
N PRO A 43 -8.25 17.36 14.30
CA PRO A 43 -8.26 16.04 13.67
C PRO A 43 -9.43 15.25 14.25
N GLU A 44 -10.33 14.83 13.36
CA GLU A 44 -11.40 13.90 13.68
C GLU A 44 -10.78 12.70 14.42
N ALA A 45 -11.51 12.13 15.39
CA ALA A 45 -11.02 11.03 16.20
C ALA A 45 -10.38 9.98 15.29
N VAL A 46 -9.07 9.76 15.45
CA VAL A 46 -8.28 8.92 14.54
C VAL A 46 -8.99 7.59 14.35
N ALA A 47 -9.42 7.31 13.11
CA ALA A 47 -10.15 6.09 12.82
C ALA A 47 -9.31 4.88 13.21
N LYS A 48 -9.98 3.77 13.55
CA LYS A 48 -9.34 2.53 14.03
C LYS A 48 -8.07 2.22 13.21
N PRO A 49 -6.90 1.99 13.83
CA PRO A 49 -5.67 1.68 13.09
C PRO A 49 -5.85 0.52 12.11
N LEU A 50 -5.17 0.57 10.97
CA LEU A 50 -5.06 -0.55 10.04
C LEU A 50 -3.89 -1.43 10.47
N ARG A 51 -4.19 -2.65 10.95
CA ARG A 51 -3.19 -3.57 11.47
C ARG A 51 -2.65 -4.45 10.36
N LEU A 52 -1.34 -4.39 10.13
CA LEU A 52 -0.63 -5.15 9.11
C LEU A 52 0.04 -6.38 9.68
N GLY A 53 -0.08 -7.50 8.96
CA GLY A 53 0.76 -8.68 9.13
C GLY A 53 1.74 -8.81 7.98
N ILE A 54 3.05 -8.81 8.25
CA ILE A 54 4.07 -8.87 7.19
C ILE A 54 4.78 -10.22 7.21
N ALA A 55 4.61 -11.00 6.15
CA ALA A 55 5.38 -12.22 5.89
C ALA A 55 6.54 -11.91 4.94
N GLY A 56 7.77 -12.06 5.42
CA GLY A 56 8.98 -11.73 4.68
C GLY A 56 9.61 -10.42 5.17
N LEU A 57 10.71 -10.55 5.92
CA LEU A 57 11.48 -9.43 6.47
C LEU A 57 12.89 -9.35 5.85
N GLY A 58 12.97 -9.55 4.53
CA GLY A 58 14.17 -9.29 3.73
C GLY A 58 14.32 -7.80 3.42
N THR A 59 15.01 -7.46 2.33
CA THR A 59 15.26 -6.06 1.93
C THR A 59 13.97 -5.25 1.79
N VAL A 60 12.98 -5.76 1.04
CA VAL A 60 11.72 -5.05 0.80
C VAL A 60 10.89 -4.96 2.08
N GLY A 61 10.77 -6.06 2.84
CA GLY A 61 10.00 -6.07 4.09
C GLY A 61 10.60 -5.14 5.15
N GLY A 62 11.93 -5.11 5.28
CA GLY A 62 12.60 -4.20 6.20
C GLY A 62 12.46 -2.73 5.79
N ALA A 63 12.60 -2.44 4.49
CA ALA A 63 12.37 -1.10 3.96
C ALA A 63 10.92 -0.64 4.20
N LEU A 64 9.93 -1.52 3.98
CA LEU A 64 8.52 -1.23 4.26
C LEU A 64 8.30 -0.89 5.74
N VAL A 65 8.81 -1.70 6.66
CA VAL A 65 8.69 -1.44 8.11
C VAL A 65 9.34 -0.10 8.48
N GLY A 66 10.53 0.19 7.95
CA GLY A 66 11.20 1.47 8.18
C GLY A 66 10.41 2.66 7.64
N MET A 67 9.88 2.55 6.41
CA MET A 67 9.07 3.60 5.80
C MET A 67 7.77 3.86 6.58
N LEU A 68 7.09 2.81 7.04
CA LEU A 68 5.87 2.96 7.84
C LEU A 68 6.13 3.68 9.17
N GLN A 69 7.30 3.47 9.78
CA GLN A 69 7.71 4.18 11.00
C GLN A 69 8.03 5.65 10.71
N THR A 70 8.84 5.93 9.68
CA THR A 70 9.27 7.28 9.32
C THR A 70 8.12 8.14 8.80
N CYS A 71 7.17 7.56 8.07
CA CYS A 71 6.05 8.28 7.45
C CYS A 71 4.74 8.18 8.26
N ALA A 72 4.78 7.70 9.51
CA ALA A 72 3.58 7.41 10.29
C ALA A 72 2.62 8.61 10.40
N ASP A 73 3.13 9.79 10.73
CA ASP A 73 2.31 11.00 10.90
C ASP A 73 1.73 11.49 9.58
N ASP A 74 2.48 11.41 8.48
CA ASP A 74 2.00 11.77 7.15
C ASP A 74 0.91 10.80 6.66
N LEU A 75 1.06 9.51 6.96
CA LEU A 75 0.03 8.51 6.65
C LEU A 75 -1.26 8.77 7.44
N VAL A 76 -1.15 9.15 8.72
CA VAL A 76 -2.31 9.56 9.53
C VAL A 76 -2.98 10.80 8.95
N ARG A 77 -2.20 11.84 8.59
CA ARG A 77 -2.73 13.05 7.96
C ARG A 77 -3.46 12.75 6.65
N LYS A 78 -2.90 11.89 5.80
CA LYS A 78 -3.47 11.56 4.47
C LYS A 78 -4.65 10.60 4.51
N HIS A 79 -4.67 9.67 5.46
CA HIS A 79 -5.64 8.57 5.48
C HIS A 79 -6.59 8.59 6.69
N GLY A 80 -6.44 9.55 7.61
CA GLY A 80 -7.27 9.68 8.80
C GLY A 80 -7.14 8.52 9.80
N ARG A 81 -6.16 7.62 9.62
CA ARG A 81 -5.93 6.45 10.47
C ARG A 81 -4.45 6.08 10.53
N ARG A 82 -4.02 5.49 11.65
CA ARG A 82 -2.69 4.88 11.76
C ARG A 82 -2.60 3.61 10.92
N ILE A 83 -1.41 3.32 10.39
CA ILE A 83 -1.07 2.04 9.75
C ILE A 83 0.03 1.42 10.62
N GLU A 84 -0.26 0.26 11.21
CA GLU A 84 0.56 -0.33 12.25
C GLU A 84 0.96 -1.74 11.87
N VAL A 85 2.24 -2.05 11.92
CA VAL A 85 2.71 -3.44 11.84
C VAL A 85 2.53 -4.05 13.23
N VAL A 86 1.68 -5.07 13.33
CA VAL A 86 1.39 -5.72 14.62
C VAL A 86 1.97 -7.13 14.70
N ALA A 87 2.14 -7.78 13.54
CA ALA A 87 2.61 -9.15 13.48
C ALA A 87 3.51 -9.39 12.27
N VAL A 88 4.49 -10.28 12.41
CA VAL A 88 5.47 -10.59 11.37
C VAL A 88 5.76 -12.09 11.29
N ALA A 89 6.17 -12.56 10.11
CA ALA A 89 6.66 -13.91 9.90
C ALA A 89 7.92 -13.89 9.03
N ALA A 90 8.98 -14.57 9.46
CA ALA A 90 10.20 -14.75 8.68
C ALA A 90 10.98 -15.98 9.13
N ARG A 91 11.91 -16.47 8.29
CA ARG A 91 12.72 -17.67 8.59
C ARG A 91 13.64 -17.54 9.80
N SER A 92 14.11 -16.34 10.13
CA SER A 92 15.09 -16.13 11.20
C SER A 92 14.68 -14.97 12.10
N ARG A 93 14.46 -15.23 13.39
CA ARG A 93 14.18 -14.19 14.39
C ARG A 93 15.39 -13.29 14.63
N SER A 94 16.57 -13.88 14.73
CA SER A 94 17.82 -13.21 15.16
C SER A 94 18.55 -12.40 14.09
N ARG A 95 18.18 -12.53 12.80
CA ARG A 95 18.82 -11.75 11.72
C ARG A 95 18.66 -10.26 11.99
N GLN A 96 19.78 -9.52 12.03
CA GLN A 96 19.78 -8.06 12.16
C GLN A 96 19.16 -7.41 10.91
N ARG A 97 18.27 -6.44 11.14
CA ARG A 97 17.44 -5.79 10.10
C ARG A 97 17.40 -4.27 10.17
N GLY A 98 18.09 -3.67 11.15
CA GLY A 98 18.07 -2.21 11.36
C GLY A 98 16.80 -1.69 12.07
N PHE A 99 15.92 -2.56 12.55
CA PHE A 99 14.79 -2.20 13.40
C PHE A 99 14.54 -3.30 14.43
N ASP A 100 13.92 -2.90 15.53
CA ASP A 100 13.53 -3.81 16.61
C ASP A 100 12.28 -4.60 16.21
N VAL A 101 12.41 -5.93 16.23
CA VAL A 101 11.34 -6.89 15.91
C VAL A 101 10.60 -7.36 17.16
N SER A 102 11.11 -7.09 18.37
CA SER A 102 10.54 -7.59 19.63
C SER A 102 9.16 -7.01 19.94
N ARG A 103 8.85 -5.86 19.35
CA ARG A 103 7.56 -5.18 19.42
C ARG A 103 6.44 -5.80 18.56
N TYR A 104 6.75 -6.79 17.71
CA TYR A 104 5.76 -7.43 16.86
C TYR A 104 5.45 -8.85 17.33
N GLU A 105 4.19 -9.26 17.20
CA GLU A 105 3.82 -10.67 17.35
C GLU A 105 4.52 -11.50 16.28
N TRP A 106 5.32 -12.49 16.69
CA TRP A 106 6.07 -13.32 15.77
C TRP A 106 5.35 -14.64 15.47
N HIS A 107 5.16 -14.91 14.18
CA HIS A 107 4.71 -16.21 13.69
C HIS A 107 5.84 -16.94 12.96
N ASP A 108 6.10 -18.19 13.34
CA ASP A 108 7.10 -19.02 12.65
C ASP A 108 6.58 -19.54 11.30
N ASN A 109 5.26 -19.58 11.13
CA ASN A 109 4.59 -19.98 9.89
C ASN A 109 3.77 -18.80 9.31
N PRO A 110 4.02 -18.40 8.05
CA PRO A 110 3.28 -17.30 7.43
C PRO A 110 1.79 -17.58 7.23
N VAL A 111 1.37 -18.85 7.15
CA VAL A 111 -0.05 -19.22 7.04
C VAL A 111 -0.80 -18.89 8.33
N ASP A 112 -0.16 -19.07 9.49
CA ASP A 112 -0.76 -18.75 10.78
C ASP A 112 -0.91 -17.23 10.96
N LEU A 113 0.09 -16.46 10.51
CA LEU A 113 0.00 -15.01 10.40
C LEU A 113 -1.17 -14.59 9.50
N ALA A 114 -1.27 -15.18 8.30
CA ALA A 114 -2.34 -14.90 7.33
C ALA A 114 -3.74 -15.13 7.92
N LYS A 115 -3.90 -16.13 8.79
CA LYS A 115 -5.16 -16.45 9.47
C LYS A 115 -5.40 -15.67 10.78
N SER A 116 -4.39 -14.97 11.30
CA SER A 116 -4.50 -14.24 12.56
C SER A 116 -5.61 -13.20 12.53
N ARG A 117 -6.40 -13.12 13.61
CA ARG A 117 -7.43 -12.09 13.80
C ARG A 117 -6.85 -10.74 14.24
N ASN A 118 -5.56 -10.73 14.59
CA ASN A 118 -4.86 -9.52 15.04
C ASN A 118 -4.50 -8.60 13.89
N ILE A 119 -4.49 -9.10 12.64
CA ILE A 119 -4.17 -8.33 11.44
C ILE A 119 -5.44 -8.09 10.60
N ASP A 120 -5.54 -6.91 10.01
CA ASP A 120 -6.60 -6.51 9.09
C ASP A 120 -6.18 -6.68 7.62
N LEU A 121 -4.88 -6.59 7.32
CA LEU A 121 -4.30 -6.74 5.97
C LEU A 121 -3.04 -7.60 6.03
N PHE A 122 -2.92 -8.54 5.09
CA PHE A 122 -1.74 -9.41 4.96
C PHE A 122 -0.80 -8.91 3.87
N VAL A 123 0.49 -8.79 4.18
CA VAL A 123 1.53 -8.35 3.24
C VAL A 123 2.49 -9.52 3.00
N GLU A 124 2.62 -9.97 1.75
CA GLU A 124 3.50 -11.06 1.35
C GLU A 124 4.74 -10.55 0.60
N LEU A 125 5.91 -10.85 1.16
CA LEU A 125 7.25 -10.46 0.72
C LEU A 125 8.27 -11.61 0.94
N ILE A 126 7.81 -12.86 0.90
CA ILE A 126 8.64 -14.06 1.13
C ILE A 126 9.47 -14.37 -0.11
N GLY A 127 8.85 -14.24 -1.29
CA GLY A 127 9.41 -14.69 -2.58
C GLY A 127 9.17 -16.18 -2.86
N GLY A 128 9.42 -16.58 -4.11
CA GLY A 128 9.10 -17.92 -4.63
C GLY A 128 7.70 -18.01 -5.23
N GLU A 129 7.45 -19.01 -6.07
CA GLU A 129 6.16 -19.17 -6.77
C GLU A 129 5.17 -20.10 -6.06
N ASP A 130 5.65 -21.01 -5.21
CA ASP A 130 4.83 -22.01 -4.52
C ASP A 130 5.08 -22.04 -3.00
N GLY A 131 4.57 -23.08 -2.34
CA GLY A 131 4.90 -23.40 -0.96
C GLY A 131 4.36 -22.36 0.02
N PRO A 132 5.16 -21.93 1.03
CA PRO A 132 4.69 -21.03 2.08
C PRO A 132 4.13 -19.69 1.58
N ALA A 133 4.64 -19.13 0.47
CA ALA A 133 4.14 -17.88 -0.08
C ALA A 133 2.72 -18.05 -0.65
N TYR A 134 2.54 -19.02 -1.55
CA TYR A 134 1.23 -19.34 -2.13
C TYR A 134 0.22 -19.74 -1.05
N ALA A 135 0.60 -20.66 -0.15
CA ALA A 135 -0.29 -21.13 0.91
C ALA A 135 -0.75 -20.00 1.84
N ALA A 136 0.13 -19.04 2.18
CA ALA A 136 -0.22 -17.93 3.04
C ALA A 136 -1.13 -16.90 2.35
N VAL A 137 -0.85 -16.56 1.09
CA VAL A 137 -1.71 -15.65 0.29
C VAL A 137 -3.10 -16.25 0.12
N ARG A 138 -3.17 -17.52 -0.30
CA ARG A 138 -4.43 -18.24 -0.43
C ARG A 138 -5.21 -18.27 0.87
N ALA A 139 -4.56 -18.58 2.00
CA ALA A 139 -5.21 -18.61 3.31
C ALA A 139 -5.74 -17.24 3.75
N ALA A 140 -5.03 -16.14 3.46
CA ALA A 140 -5.52 -14.80 3.75
C ALA A 140 -6.77 -14.47 2.93
N LEU A 141 -6.76 -14.77 1.63
CA LEU A 141 -7.89 -14.54 0.74
C LEU A 141 -9.09 -15.41 1.08
N GLU A 142 -8.89 -16.69 1.41
CA GLU A 142 -9.95 -17.59 1.90
C GLU A 142 -10.61 -17.06 3.17
N ALA A 143 -9.87 -16.36 4.03
CA ALA A 143 -10.37 -15.69 5.22
C ALA A 143 -11.02 -14.32 4.94
N GLY A 144 -11.15 -13.92 3.66
CA GLY A 144 -11.72 -12.62 3.26
C GLY A 144 -10.79 -11.42 3.54
N LYS A 145 -9.51 -11.66 3.82
CA LYS A 145 -8.55 -10.63 4.19
C LYS A 145 -7.89 -10.03 2.95
N PRO A 146 -7.79 -8.69 2.85
CA PRO A 146 -6.99 -8.05 1.81
C PRO A 146 -5.52 -8.49 1.86
N VAL A 147 -4.93 -8.70 0.69
CA VAL A 147 -3.54 -9.07 0.49
C VAL A 147 -2.82 -8.01 -0.33
N VAL A 148 -1.58 -7.69 0.05
CA VAL A 148 -0.63 -6.94 -0.79
C VAL A 148 0.61 -7.80 -1.00
N THR A 149 1.09 -7.95 -2.22
CA THR A 149 2.29 -8.74 -2.55
C THR A 149 3.20 -8.01 -3.53
N ALA A 150 4.51 -8.26 -3.43
CA ALA A 150 5.50 -7.84 -4.44
C ALA A 150 6.06 -9.04 -5.24
N ASN A 151 5.45 -10.22 -5.10
CA ASN A 151 6.00 -11.47 -5.58
C ASN A 151 5.61 -11.78 -7.03
N LYS A 152 6.48 -11.35 -7.96
CA LYS A 152 6.34 -11.57 -9.40
C LYS A 152 6.11 -13.03 -9.79
N ALA A 153 6.88 -13.95 -9.20
CA ALA A 153 6.86 -15.37 -9.59
C ALA A 153 5.54 -16.02 -9.19
N LEU A 154 5.07 -15.76 -7.96
CA LEU A 154 3.75 -16.18 -7.49
C LEU A 154 2.63 -15.68 -8.40
N LEU A 155 2.64 -14.40 -8.76
CA LEU A 155 1.60 -13.80 -9.59
C LEU A 155 1.63 -14.31 -11.03
N ALA A 156 2.82 -14.55 -11.59
CA ALA A 156 2.97 -15.09 -12.93
C ALA A 156 2.36 -16.50 -13.04
N LYS A 157 2.50 -17.32 -12.00
CA LYS A 157 2.01 -18.70 -11.99
C LYS A 157 0.56 -18.83 -11.54
N HIS A 158 0.19 -18.11 -10.47
CA HIS A 158 -1.08 -18.31 -9.75
C HIS A 158 -1.99 -17.08 -9.72
N GLY A 159 -1.58 -15.97 -10.33
CA GLY A 159 -2.27 -14.68 -10.19
C GLY A 159 -3.74 -14.71 -10.60
N VAL A 160 -4.08 -15.43 -11.67
CA VAL A 160 -5.48 -15.57 -12.14
C VAL A 160 -6.34 -16.34 -11.11
N GLU A 161 -5.82 -17.45 -10.58
CA GLU A 161 -6.52 -18.24 -9.56
C GLU A 161 -6.72 -17.40 -8.28
N LEU A 162 -5.68 -16.71 -7.83
CA LEU A 162 -5.72 -15.88 -6.63
C LEU A 162 -6.66 -14.67 -6.79
N ALA A 163 -6.71 -14.07 -7.97
CA ALA A 163 -7.65 -12.98 -8.26
C ALA A 163 -9.10 -13.46 -8.22
N ALA A 164 -9.40 -14.59 -8.87
CA ALA A 164 -10.74 -15.18 -8.84
C ALA A 164 -11.17 -15.57 -7.42
N LEU A 165 -10.25 -16.11 -6.61
CA LEU A 165 -10.48 -16.40 -5.21
C LEU A 165 -10.75 -15.13 -4.40
N ALA A 166 -9.98 -14.06 -4.61
CA ALA A 166 -10.19 -12.79 -3.94
C ALA A 166 -11.60 -12.24 -4.23
N GLU A 167 -12.02 -12.25 -5.49
CA GLU A 167 -13.37 -11.85 -5.90
C GLU A 167 -14.45 -12.71 -5.24
N GLN A 168 -14.30 -14.04 -5.27
CA GLN A 168 -15.26 -14.98 -4.66
C GLN A 168 -15.44 -14.72 -3.16
N ARG A 169 -14.38 -14.31 -2.46
CA ARG A 169 -14.37 -14.08 -1.01
C ARG A 169 -14.65 -12.63 -0.63
N GLY A 170 -14.88 -11.74 -1.60
CA GLY A 170 -15.01 -10.30 -1.35
C GLY A 170 -13.74 -9.66 -0.78
N ALA A 171 -12.59 -10.28 -1.02
CA ALA A 171 -11.27 -9.80 -0.63
C ALA A 171 -10.62 -8.99 -1.77
N TYR A 172 -9.45 -8.41 -1.48
CA TYR A 172 -8.67 -7.63 -2.44
C TYR A 172 -7.24 -8.19 -2.53
N ILE A 173 -6.65 -8.20 -3.73
CA ILE A 173 -5.22 -8.46 -3.93
C ILE A 173 -4.55 -7.30 -4.66
N GLY A 174 -3.62 -6.64 -3.98
CA GLY A 174 -2.80 -5.55 -4.52
C GLY A 174 -1.39 -6.03 -4.86
N PHE A 175 -0.90 -5.69 -6.05
CA PHE A 175 0.37 -6.22 -6.56
C PHE A 175 1.23 -5.22 -7.36
N GLU A 176 1.03 -3.91 -7.13
CA GLU A 176 1.77 -2.86 -7.83
C GLU A 176 3.30 -3.06 -7.74
N ALA A 177 3.81 -3.37 -6.54
CA ALA A 177 5.24 -3.54 -6.29
C ALA A 177 5.86 -4.75 -7.03
N ALA A 178 5.04 -5.65 -7.58
CA ALA A 178 5.54 -6.72 -8.45
C ALA A 178 5.92 -6.21 -9.85
N VAL A 179 5.39 -5.07 -10.31
CA VAL A 179 5.58 -4.58 -11.68
C VAL A 179 6.35 -3.26 -11.66
N ALA A 180 7.49 -3.23 -12.34
CA ALA A 180 8.30 -2.02 -12.52
C ALA A 180 8.70 -1.29 -11.20
N GLY A 181 8.72 -2.00 -10.07
CA GLY A 181 9.19 -1.48 -8.78
C GLY A 181 8.28 -0.37 -8.23
N GLY A 182 8.76 0.86 -8.26
CA GLY A 182 8.02 2.04 -7.77
C GLY A 182 7.16 2.75 -8.81
N ILE A 183 7.18 2.29 -10.07
CA ILE A 183 6.41 2.92 -11.15
C ILE A 183 4.95 2.42 -11.06
N PRO A 184 3.93 3.30 -10.99
CA PRO A 184 2.54 2.90 -10.77
C PRO A 184 1.85 2.38 -12.04
N VAL A 185 2.36 1.29 -12.61
CA VAL A 185 1.90 0.74 -13.89
C VAL A 185 0.50 0.15 -13.77
N ILE A 186 0.23 -0.65 -12.74
CA ILE A 186 -1.05 -1.34 -12.54
C ILE A 186 -2.15 -0.33 -12.26
N LYS A 187 -1.90 0.64 -11.37
CA LYS A 187 -2.85 1.72 -11.09
C LYS A 187 -3.15 2.54 -12.35
N THR A 188 -2.13 2.87 -13.14
CA THR A 188 -2.33 3.63 -14.40
C THR A 188 -3.21 2.85 -15.38
N LEU A 189 -2.95 1.56 -15.57
CA LEU A 189 -3.74 0.72 -16.48
C LEU A 189 -5.18 0.53 -15.97
N ARG A 190 -5.37 0.31 -14.67
CA ARG A 190 -6.68 0.01 -14.09
C ARG A 190 -7.57 1.24 -13.92
N GLU A 191 -7.00 2.34 -13.45
CA GLU A 191 -7.76 3.53 -13.04
C GLU A 191 -7.55 4.71 -14.00
N GLY A 192 -6.32 4.92 -14.48
CA GLY A 192 -6.00 6.03 -15.38
C GLY A 192 -6.47 5.83 -16.83
N LEU A 193 -6.56 4.58 -17.28
CA LEU A 193 -6.91 4.21 -18.65
C LEU A 193 -8.20 3.39 -18.76
N GLY A 194 -9.06 3.40 -17.74
CA GLY A 194 -10.25 2.54 -17.69
C GLY A 194 -11.25 2.68 -18.86
N ALA A 195 -11.26 3.83 -19.54
CA ALA A 195 -12.08 4.07 -20.74
C ALA A 195 -11.32 3.85 -22.07
N ALA A 196 -10.01 3.61 -22.02
CA ALA A 196 -9.17 3.46 -23.20
C ALA A 196 -8.95 1.98 -23.54
N LYS A 197 -9.00 1.64 -24.83
CA LYS A 197 -8.58 0.32 -25.30
C LYS A 197 -7.06 0.29 -25.44
N VAL A 198 -6.37 -0.27 -24.46
CA VAL A 198 -4.92 -0.49 -24.52
C VAL A 198 -4.64 -1.57 -25.57
N THR A 199 -3.93 -1.22 -26.64
CA THR A 199 -3.59 -2.14 -27.73
C THR A 199 -2.22 -2.77 -27.58
N ARG A 200 -1.27 -2.07 -26.96
CA ARG A 200 0.12 -2.51 -26.76
C ARG A 200 0.72 -1.88 -25.50
N VAL A 201 1.63 -2.62 -24.86
CA VAL A 201 2.46 -2.15 -23.75
C VAL A 201 3.91 -2.50 -24.07
N TYR A 202 4.80 -1.52 -23.99
CA TYR A 202 6.24 -1.68 -24.16
C TYR A 202 6.95 -1.19 -22.91
N GLY A 203 7.99 -1.89 -22.47
CA GLY A 203 8.76 -1.46 -21.31
C GLY A 203 10.00 -2.32 -21.06
N ILE A 204 11.03 -1.68 -20.51
CA ILE A 204 12.19 -2.35 -19.95
C ILE A 204 11.88 -2.64 -18.49
N MET A 205 11.67 -3.91 -18.16
CA MET A 205 11.10 -4.33 -16.87
C MET A 205 12.08 -5.07 -15.96
N ASN A 206 13.37 -5.11 -16.34
CA ASN A 206 14.41 -5.74 -15.55
C ASN A 206 15.65 -4.82 -15.51
N GLY A 207 15.96 -4.29 -14.33
CA GLY A 207 17.11 -3.40 -14.15
C GLY A 207 18.46 -4.11 -14.35
N THR A 208 18.59 -5.38 -13.96
CA THR A 208 19.83 -6.15 -14.09
C THR A 208 20.16 -6.50 -15.53
N CYS A 209 19.16 -6.82 -16.35
CA CYS A 209 19.37 -7.08 -17.78
C CYS A 209 19.61 -5.80 -18.58
N ASN A 210 19.19 -4.65 -18.05
CA ASN A 210 19.30 -3.36 -18.72
C ASN A 210 20.63 -2.64 -18.42
N TYR A 211 21.21 -2.89 -17.24
CA TYR A 211 22.52 -2.38 -16.85
C TYR A 211 23.63 -3.16 -17.54
#